data_AF-A0A194RFA4-F1
#
_entry.id   AF-A0A194RFA4-F1
#
_cell.length_a   1.000
_cell.length_b   1.000
_cell.length_c   1.000
_cell.angle_alpha   90.00
_cell.angle_beta   90.00
_cell.angle_gamma   90.00
#
_symmetry.space_group_name_H-M   'P 1'
#
loop_
_entity.id
_entity.type
_entity.pdbx_description
1 polymer ?
#
loop_
_entity_poly.entity_id
_entity_poly.type
_entity_poly.pdbx_seq_one_letter_code
_entity_poly.pdbx_strand_id
1 'polypeptide(L)' 'MKELYVGGDFNGHVGRTNTGYERVHGGWGFGIRNNEGEYLLDAAIAYDLAITNTFFQKKDQI' A
#
# COMPACT_ATOMS: atom_id res chain seq x y z
N MET A 1 23.94 3.12 -0.93
CA MET A 1 22.56 3.24 -1.42
C MET A 1 21.86 4.31 -0.59
N LYS A 2 21.03 5.15 -1.21
CA LYS A 2 20.15 6.06 -0.46
C LYS A 2 18.81 5.38 -0.32
N GLU A 3 18.33 5.25 0.90
CA GLU A 3 16.99 4.75 1.20
C GLU A 3 16.03 5.95 1.21
N LEU A 4 14.87 5.78 0.58
CA LEU A 4 13.81 6.80 0.55
C LEU A 4 12.63 6.28 1.37
N TYR A 5 12.24 7.05 2.37
CA TYR A 5 11.04 6.80 3.16
C TYR A 5 10.10 8.00 2.98
N VAL A 6 8.88 7.72 2.58
CA VAL A 6 7.81 8.71 2.45
C VAL A 6 6.72 8.32 3.44
N GLY A 7 6.36 9.25 4.32
CA GLY A 7 5.32 9.05 5.32
C GLY A 7 4.33 10.20 5.30
N GLY A 8 3.06 9.89 5.52
CA GLY A 8 1.98 10.86 5.53
C GLY A 8 0.62 10.17 5.49
N ASP A 9 -0.43 10.94 5.74
CA ASP A 9 -1.79 10.52 5.42
C ASP A 9 -2.10 10.91 3.97
N PHE A 10 -2.12 9.91 3.09
CA PHE A 10 -2.42 10.11 1.67
C PHE A 10 -3.91 10.07 1.37
N ASN A 11 -4.76 9.77 2.37
CA ASN A 11 -6.19 9.52 2.21
C ASN A 11 -6.52 8.46 1.12
N GLY A 12 -5.51 7.68 0.74
CA GLY A 12 -5.56 6.64 -0.28
C GLY A 12 -5.81 5.30 0.37
N HIS A 13 -6.92 4.67 -0.01
CA HIS A 13 -7.30 3.39 0.49
C HIS A 13 -6.95 2.32 -0.53
N VAL A 14 -5.93 1.51 -0.24
CA VAL A 14 -5.35 0.56 -1.20
C VAL A 14 -6.07 -0.80 -1.28
N GLY A 15 -6.91 -1.09 -0.27
CA GLY A 15 -7.77 -2.27 -0.23
C GLY A 15 -7.09 -3.54 0.33
N ARG A 16 -7.90 -4.58 0.55
CA ARG A 16 -7.41 -5.90 1.01
C ARG A 16 -6.68 -6.69 -0.08
N THR A 17 -7.07 -6.52 -1.33
CA THR A 17 -6.51 -7.29 -2.44
C THR A 17 -5.25 -6.61 -2.98
N ASN A 18 -4.25 -7.40 -3.35
CA ASN A 18 -3.04 -6.93 -4.04
C ASN A 18 -3.02 -7.32 -5.52
N THR A 19 -4.14 -7.80 -6.08
CA THR A 19 -4.18 -8.26 -7.47
C THR A 19 -3.75 -7.15 -8.41
N GLY A 20 -2.73 -7.42 -9.24
CA GLY A 20 -2.11 -6.46 -10.16
C GLY A 20 -1.03 -5.56 -9.54
N TYR A 21 -0.81 -5.67 -8.23
CA TYR A 21 0.12 -4.85 -7.45
C TYR A 21 0.96 -5.67 -6.46
N GLU A 22 1.14 -6.97 -6.72
CA GLU A 22 1.74 -7.94 -5.79
C GLU A 22 3.18 -7.58 -5.41
N ARG A 23 3.91 -6.88 -6.27
CA ARG A 23 5.27 -6.39 -6.00
C ARG A 23 5.33 -5.27 -4.96
N VAL A 24 4.29 -4.44 -4.86
CA VAL A 24 4.30 -3.20 -4.07
C VAL A 24 3.32 -3.23 -2.90
N HIS A 25 2.39 -4.20 -2.88
CA HIS A 25 1.33 -4.32 -1.89
C HIS A 25 1.27 -5.74 -1.29
N GLY A 26 1.38 -5.83 0.03
CA GLY A 26 1.54 -7.10 0.75
C GLY A 26 0.26 -7.90 1.01
N GLY A 27 -0.90 -7.38 0.61
CA GLY A 27 -2.19 -8.10 0.70
C GLY A 27 -2.89 -8.03 2.07
N TRP A 28 -2.37 -7.23 3.00
CA TRP A 28 -2.96 -7.01 4.33
C TRP A 28 -3.53 -5.61 4.53
N GLY A 29 -3.80 -4.88 3.44
CA GLY A 29 -4.56 -3.63 3.52
C GLY A 29 -5.98 -3.87 4.06
N PHE A 30 -6.64 -2.83 4.54
CA PHE A 30 -8.04 -2.90 5.00
C PHE A 30 -8.98 -2.45 3.89
N GLY A 31 -10.31 -2.46 4.10
CA GLY A 31 -11.37 -1.88 3.24
C GLY A 31 -11.31 -2.13 1.72
N ILE A 32 -11.94 -1.24 0.94
CA ILE A 32 -12.11 -1.32 -0.52
C ILE A 32 -11.25 -0.27 -1.21
N ARG A 33 -10.48 -0.69 -2.23
CA ARG A 33 -9.60 0.20 -2.99
C ARG A 33 -10.38 1.38 -3.58
N ASN A 34 -9.92 2.62 -3.36
CA ASN A 34 -10.44 3.84 -3.99
C ASN A 34 -9.45 4.41 -5.01
N ASN A 35 -9.85 5.47 -5.73
CA ASN A 35 -9.03 6.10 -6.76
C ASN A 35 -7.69 6.61 -6.21
N GLU A 36 -7.72 7.22 -5.03
CA GLU A 36 -6.52 7.73 -4.36
C GLU A 36 -5.56 6.60 -3.97
N GLY A 37 -6.09 5.45 -3.55
CA GLY A 37 -5.31 4.25 -3.27
C GLY A 37 -4.73 3.62 -4.53
N GLU A 38 -5.45 3.65 -5.65
CA GLU A 38 -4.94 3.22 -6.96
C GLU A 38 -3.79 4.11 -7.43
N TYR A 39 -3.92 5.43 -7.33
CA TYR A 39 -2.81 6.35 -7.63
C TYR A 39 -1.59 6.12 -6.74
N LEU A 40 -1.80 5.80 -5.46
CA LEU A 40 -0.70 5.47 -4.55
C LEU A 40 0.01 4.18 -4.96
N LEU A 41 -0.74 3.18 -5.44
CA LEU A 41 -0.20 1.92 -5.93
C LEU A 41 0.57 2.10 -7.25
N ASP A 42 0.03 2.88 -8.18
CA ASP A 42 0.70 3.20 -9.45
C ASP A 42 2.00 3.97 -9.21
N ALA A 43 1.98 4.93 -8.28
CA ALA A 43 3.19 5.64 -7.86
C ALA A 43 4.22 4.68 -7.25
N ALA A 44 3.78 3.74 -6.41
CA ALA A 44 4.68 2.75 -5.83
C ALA A 44 5.33 1.87 -6.90
N ILE A 45 4.60 1.46 -7.94
CA ILE A 45 5.18 0.74 -9.09
C ILE A 45 6.17 1.63 -9.85
N ALA A 46 5.78 2.86 -10.19
CA ALA A 46 6.58 3.75 -11.02
C ALA A 46 7.92 4.14 -10.36
N TYR A 47 7.94 4.25 -9.04
CA TYR A 47 9.12 4.65 -8.26
C TYR A 47 9.84 3.48 -7.57
N ASP A 48 9.46 2.23 -7.86
CA ASP A 48 10.00 1.01 -7.24
C ASP A 48 9.97 1.07 -5.70
N LEU A 49 8.83 1.51 -5.17
CA LEU A 49 8.54 1.60 -3.74
C LEU A 49 7.57 0.49 -3.30
N ALA A 50 7.54 0.23 -2.00
CA ALA A 50 6.58 -0.68 -1.38
C ALA A 50 5.68 0.08 -0.40
N ILE A 51 4.38 -0.22 -0.39
CA ILE A 51 3.44 0.28 0.61
C ILE A 51 3.56 -0.61 1.85
N THR A 52 4.57 -0.32 2.67
CA THR A 52 5.02 -1.19 3.77
C THR A 52 3.93 -1.58 4.76
N ASN A 53 3.00 -0.69 5.09
CA ASN A 53 1.88 -0.98 5.99
C ASN A 53 1.00 -2.16 5.55
N THR A 54 0.98 -2.47 4.25
CA THR A 54 0.14 -3.53 3.67
C THR A 54 0.79 -4.91 3.72
N PHE A 55 2.05 -5.01 4.16
CA PHE A 55 2.78 -6.26 4.34
C PHE A 55 2.64 -6.87 5.74
N PHE A 56 2.04 -6.12 6.67
CA PHE A 56 1.87 -6.56 8.04
C PHE A 56 0.38 -6.77 8.34
N GLN A 57 0.02 -8.01 8.68
CA GLN A 57 -1.29 -8.29 9.25
C GLN A 57 -1.36 -7.66 10.64
N LYS A 58 -2.25 -6.67 10.82
CA LYS A 58 -2.55 -6.18 12.17
C LYS A 58 -3.19 -7.32 12.97
N LYS A 59 -2.84 -7.42 14.26
CA LYS A 59 -3.56 -8.30 15.19
C LYS A 59 -5.02 -7.88 15.21
N ASP A 60 -5.92 -8.84 15.32
CA ASP A 60 -7.33 -8.55 15.57
C ASP A 60 -7.41 -7.66 16.83
N GLN A 61 -8.09 -6.52 16.71
CA GLN A 61 -8.43 -5.71 17.87
C GLN A 61 -9.54 -6.44 18.61
N ILE A 62 -9.15 -7.15 19.67
CA ILE A 62 -10.07 -7.70 20.68
C ILE A 62 -10.66 -6.54 21.48
#